data_AF-A0A939G9S7-F1
#
_entry.id   AF-A0A939G9S7-F1
#
_cell.length_a   1.000
_cell.length_b   1.000
_cell.length_c   1.000
_cell.angle_alpha   90.00
_cell.angle_beta   90.00
_cell.angle_gamma   90.00
#
_symmetry.space_group_name_H-M   'P 1'
#
loop_
_entity.id
_entity.type
_entity.pdbx_description
1 polymer ?
#
loop_
_entity_poly.entity_id
_entity_poly.type
_entity_poly.pdbx_seq_one_letter_code
_entity_poly.pdbx_strand_id
1 'polypeptide(L)' 'MSKEERQNLLDLQAGINRALSDTEDQLILYSVNADDAEYQALINKAIYYRDLLVIIHEKLDVKKL' A
#
# COMPACT_ATOMS: atom_id res chain seq x y z
N MET A 1 -7.68 -16.79 -12.17
CA MET A 1 -6.27 -16.48 -11.99
C MET A 1 -5.43 -17.38 -12.86
N SER A 2 -5.21 -16.88 -14.07
CA SER A 2 -4.14 -17.29 -14.97
C SER A 2 -2.77 -16.94 -14.37
N LYS A 3 -1.70 -17.45 -14.98
CA LYS A 3 -0.33 -17.09 -14.61
C LYS A 3 -0.08 -15.58 -14.77
N GLU A 4 -0.63 -14.99 -15.82
CA GLU A 4 -0.53 -13.56 -16.11
C GLU A 4 -1.26 -12.72 -15.06
N GLU A 5 -2.52 -13.06 -14.72
CA GLU A 5 -3.27 -12.37 -13.67
C GLU A 5 -2.54 -12.45 -12.31
N ARG A 6 -1.93 -13.60 -12.00
CA ARG A 6 -1.13 -13.76 -10.78
C ARG A 6 0.11 -12.88 -10.79
N GLN A 7 0.83 -12.84 -11.92
CA GLN A 7 2.01 -11.99 -12.04
C GLN A 7 1.65 -10.51 -11.91
N ASN A 8 0.57 -10.07 -12.55
CA ASN A 8 0.07 -8.70 -12.44
C ASN A 8 -0.26 -8.32 -10.99
N LEU A 9 -0.86 -9.24 -10.21
CA LEU A 9 -1.13 -9.00 -8.79
C LEU A 9 0.14 -8.94 -7.94
N LEU A 10 1.16 -9.76 -8.25
CA LEU A 10 2.46 -9.70 -7.56
C LEU A 10 3.22 -8.41 -7.89
N ASP A 11 3.18 -7.96 -9.14
CA ASP A 11 3.80 -6.72 -9.56
C ASP A 11 3.10 -5.51 -8.92
N LEU A 12 1.76 -5.55 -8.84
CA LEU A 12 0.96 -4.56 -8.12
C LEU A 12 1.28 -4.55 -6.63
N GLN A 13 1.38 -5.72 -5.99
CA GLN A 13 1.76 -5.86 -4.59
C GLN A 13 3.13 -5.20 -4.31
N ALA A 14 4.12 -5.46 -5.16
CA ALA A 14 5.45 -4.86 -5.04
C ALA A 14 5.41 -3.34 -5.20
N GLY A 15 4.63 -2.83 -6.15
CA GLY A 15 4.43 -1.39 -6.35
C GLY A 15 3.80 -0.71 -5.14
N ILE A 16 2.75 -1.31 -4.56
CA ILE A 16 2.06 -0.76 -3.38
C ILE A 16 2.97 -0.81 -2.14
N ASN A 17 3.73 -1.89 -1.94
CA ASN A 17 4.70 -1.97 -0.84
C ASN A 17 5.73 -0.85 -0.91
N ARG A 18 6.24 -0.53 -2.11
CA ARG A 18 7.17 0.61 -2.28
C ARG A 18 6.47 1.94 -1.96
N ALA A 19 5.28 2.16 -2.50
CA ALA A 19 4.53 3.39 -2.25
C ALA A 19 4.16 3.59 -0.77
N LEU A 20 3.86 2.49 -0.06
CA LEU A 20 3.64 2.50 1.39
C LEU A 20 4.90 2.89 2.15
N SER A 21 6.04 2.24 1.85
CA SER A 21 7.33 2.59 2.46
C SER A 21 7.69 4.07 2.24
N ASP A 22 7.53 4.57 1.01
CA ASP A 22 7.80 5.98 0.70
C ASP A 22 6.87 6.93 1.48
N THR A 23 5.63 6.51 1.76
CA THR A 23 4.65 7.29 2.54
C THR A 23 4.97 7.24 4.04
N GLU A 24 5.42 6.09 4.55
CA GLU A 24 5.89 5.94 5.92
C GLU A 24 7.13 6.80 6.18
N ASP A 25 8.08 6.85 5.25
CA ASP A 25 9.24 7.73 5.33
C ASP A 25 8.82 9.21 5.39
N GLN A 26 7.84 9.61 4.58
CA GLN A 26 7.28 10.97 4.62
C GLN A 26 6.61 11.29 5.96
N LEU A 27 5.88 10.33 6.55
CA LEU A 27 5.28 10.49 7.88
C LEU A 27 6.33 10.63 8.98
N ILE A 28 7.41 9.84 8.92
CA ILE A 28 8.51 9.88 9.89
C ILE A 28 9.25 11.22 9.82
N LEU A 29 9.48 11.73 8.61
CA LEU A 29 10.17 12.98 8.36
C LEU A 29 9.26 14.21 8.49
N TYR A 30 7.97 14.02 8.76
CA TYR A 30 7.01 15.11 8.79
C TYR A 30 7.31 16.08 9.94
N SER A 31 7.45 17.36 9.61
CA SER A 31 7.79 18.40 10.57
C SER A 31 6.58 18.77 11.45
N VAL A 32 6.82 19.02 12.74
CA VAL A 32 5.80 19.42 13.72
C VAL A 32 5.15 20.79 13.39
N ASN A 33 5.75 21.56 12.47
CA ASN A 33 5.24 22.86 12.02
C ASN A 33 4.49 22.78 10.68
N ALA A 34 4.32 21.59 10.10
CA ALA A 34 3.70 21.40 8.81
C ALA A 34 2.18 21.15 8.95
N ASP A 35 1.44 21.39 7.86
CA ASP A 35 -0.03 21.46 7.83
C ASP A 35 -0.70 20.13 8.26
N ASP A 36 -1.53 20.19 9.32
CA ASP A 36 -2.31 19.05 9.82
C ASP A 36 -3.09 18.34 8.70
N ALA A 37 -3.54 19.07 7.68
CA ALA A 37 -4.27 18.48 6.55
C ALA A 37 -3.39 17.59 5.66
N GLU A 38 -2.12 17.97 5.46
CA GLU A 38 -1.17 17.18 4.67
C GLU A 38 -0.70 15.95 5.48
N TYR A 39 -0.46 16.10 6.77
CA TYR A 39 -0.20 14.95 7.64
C TYR A 39 -1.36 13.94 7.61
N GLN A 40 -2.60 14.43 7.73
CA GLN A 40 -3.78 13.57 7.65
C GLN A 40 -3.92 12.91 6.27
N ALA A 41 -3.55 13.60 5.18
CA ALA A 41 -3.53 13.02 3.85
C ALA A 41 -2.52 11.87 3.73
N LEU A 42 -1.33 12.00 4.32
CA LEU A 42 -0.32 10.93 4.37
C LEU A 42 -0.80 9.71 5.17
N ILE A 43 -1.46 9.93 6.31
CA ILE A 43 -2.09 8.85 7.10
C ILE A 43 -3.17 8.12 6.29
N ASN A 44 -4.07 8.88 5.65
CA ASN A 44 -5.13 8.29 4.82
C ASN A 44 -4.56 7.48 3.65
N LYS A 45 -3.47 7.97 3.05
CA LYS A 45 -2.75 7.28 1.98
C LYS A 45 -2.11 5.97 2.44
N ALA A 46 -1.46 5.97 3.61
CA ALA A 46 -0.87 4.76 4.20
C ALA A 46 -1.95 3.71 4.52
N ILE A 47 -3.07 4.12 5.11
CA ILE A 47 -4.23 3.25 5.38
C ILE A 47 -4.76 2.63 4.08
N TYR A 48 -4.94 3.45 3.04
CA TYR A 48 -5.41 2.98 1.74
C TYR A 48 -4.51 1.91 1.13
N TYR A 49 -3.19 2.10 1.15
CA TYR A 49 -2.24 1.10 0.65
C TYR A 49 -2.26 -0.20 1.44
N ARG A 50 -2.33 -0.12 2.78
CA ARG A 50 -2.49 -1.30 3.62
C ARG A 50 -3.75 -2.09 3.27
N ASP A 51 -4.88 -1.41 3.10
CA ASP A 51 -6.15 -2.06 2.81
C ASP A 51 -6.15 -2.70 1.41
N LEU A 52 -5.51 -2.07 0.42
CA LEU A 52 -5.29 -2.69 -0.89
C LEU A 52 -4.41 -3.94 -0.80
N LEU A 53 -3.36 -3.95 0.02
CA LEU A 53 -2.50 -5.12 0.20
C LEU A 53 -3.27 -6.29 0.81
N VAL A 54 -4.20 -6.04 1.74
CA VAL A 54 -5.10 -7.08 2.28
C VAL A 54 -5.91 -7.72 1.15
N ILE A 55 -6.54 -6.90 0.30
CA ILE A 55 -7.34 -7.39 -0.84
C ILE A 55 -6.47 -8.21 -1.81
N ILE A 56 -5.24 -7.77 -2.08
CA ILE A 56 -4.31 -8.50 -2.95
C ILE A 56 -3.91 -9.84 -2.32
N HIS A 57 -3.57 -9.86 -1.03
CA HIS A 57 -3.25 -11.11 -0.33
C HIS A 57 -4.41 -12.10 -0.35
N GLU A 58 -5.63 -11.65 -0.05
CA GLU A 58 -6.82 -12.49 -0.15
C GLU A 58 -6.98 -13.07 -1.56
N LYS A 59 -6.83 -12.25 -2.61
CA LYS A 59 -6.91 -12.73 -4.01
C LYS A 59 -5.82 -13.74 -4.37
N LEU A 60 -4.61 -13.58 -3.80
CA LEU A 60 -3.48 -14.49 -4.02
C LEU A 60 -3.63 -15.80 -3.23
N ASP A 61 -4.20 -15.76 -2.02
CA ASP A 61 -4.33 -16.91 -1.12
C ASP A 61 -5.59 -17.76 -1.35
N VAL A 62 -6.69 -17.18 -1.87
CA VAL A 62 -7.95 -17.89 -2.21
C VAL A 62 -7.76 -19.05 -3.21
N LYS A 63 -6.58 -19.20 -3.82
CA LYS A 63 -6.24 -20.31 -4.73
C LYS A 63 -5.24 -21.34 -4.18
N LYS A 64 -4.87 -21.26 -2.90
CA LYS A 64 -4.10 -22.31 -2.21
C LYS A 64 -4.98 -23.43 -1.63
N LEU A 65 -6.31 -23.26 -1.65
CA LEU A 65 -7.34 -24.25 -1.31
C LEU A 65 -8.04 -24.72 -2.59
#